data_AF-A0A9P0JWF6-F1
#
_entry.id   AF-A0A9P0JWF6-F1
#
_cell.length_a   1.000
_cell.length_b   1.000
_cell.length_c   1.000
_cell.angle_alpha   90.00
_cell.angle_beta   90.00
_cell.angle_gamma   90.00
#
_symmetry.space_group_name_H-M   'P 1'
#
loop_
_entity.id
_entity.type
_entity.pdbx_description
1 polymer ?
#
loop_
_entity_poly.entity_id
_entity_poly.type
_entity_poly.pdbx_seq_one_letter_code
_entity_poly.pdbx_strand_id
1 'polypeptide(L)'
;MAELKFSSEQMEQFIDLYRSFECLWNIKCTDYRDINKRNNAYEAIADIMNISIENVKKKINNIRSTYLQEKKKVELQKVQGRAQRIFIFQAYFGLVVWPFWMTLQHQGKQCVLQLQNNM
;
A
#
# COMPACT_ATOMS: atom_id res chain seq x y z
N MET A 1 -20.16 -13.21 1.18
CA MET A 1 -18.84 -13.32 0.53
C MET A 1 -17.82 -13.67 1.60
N ALA A 2 -17.15 -14.81 1.50
CA ALA A 2 -16.19 -15.26 2.52
C ALA A 2 -15.02 -14.26 2.66
N GLU A 3 -14.57 -14.02 3.88
CA GLU A 3 -13.36 -13.26 4.15
C GLU A 3 -12.14 -14.17 4.04
N LEU A 4 -11.15 -13.77 3.26
CA LEU A 4 -9.85 -14.43 3.26
C LEU A 4 -9.08 -14.05 4.53
N LYS A 5 -8.97 -15.03 5.41
CA LYS A 5 -8.18 -14.94 6.64
C LYS A 5 -6.74 -15.30 6.33
N PHE A 6 -5.82 -14.37 6.58
CA PHE A 6 -4.38 -14.60 6.47
C PHE A 6 -3.81 -14.95 7.85
N SER A 7 -2.81 -15.83 7.88
CA SER A 7 -1.93 -15.95 9.04
C SER A 7 -1.07 -14.69 9.22
N SER A 8 -0.39 -14.56 10.36
CA SER A 8 0.53 -13.43 10.59
C SER A 8 1.63 -13.36 9.53
N GLU A 9 2.23 -14.50 9.18
CA GLU A 9 3.29 -14.60 8.16
C GLU A 9 2.78 -14.21 6.77
N GLN A 10 1.60 -14.70 6.38
CA GLN A 10 0.97 -14.32 5.12
C GLN A 10 0.62 -12.83 5.08
N MET A 11 0.26 -12.25 6.23
CA MET A 11 -0.03 -10.82 6.33
C MET A 11 1.26 -9.99 6.16
N GLU A 12 2.36 -10.39 6.79
CA GLU A 12 3.67 -9.73 6.63
C GLU A 12 4.13 -9.80 5.18
N GLN A 13 4.13 -11.00 4.59
CA GLN A 13 4.48 -11.18 3.18
C GLN A 13 3.61 -10.33 2.25
N PHE A 14 2.30 -10.26 2.49
CA PHE A 14 1.40 -9.43 1.70
C PHE A 14 1.72 -7.93 1.81
N ILE A 15 2.05 -7.46 3.02
CA ILE A 15 2.40 -6.05 3.24
C ILE A 15 3.70 -5.71 2.52
N ASP A 16 4.69 -6.58 2.57
CA ASP A 16 5.99 -6.37 1.91
C ASP A 16 5.85 -6.34 0.39
N LEU A 17 5.07 -7.27 -0.19
CA LEU A 17 4.72 -7.25 -1.60
C LEU A 17 3.95 -5.98 -1.97
N TYR A 18 2.93 -5.61 -1.21
CA TYR A 18 2.17 -4.39 -1.48
C TYR A 18 3.06 -3.13 -1.44
N ARG A 19 4.06 -3.08 -0.55
CA ARG A 19 5.02 -1.97 -0.47
C ARG A 19 5.96 -1.92 -1.65
N SER A 20 6.44 -3.06 -2.15
CA SER A 20 7.37 -3.10 -3.28
C SER A 20 6.76 -2.59 -4.58
N PHE A 21 5.43 -2.72 -4.75
CA PHE A 21 4.71 -2.20 -5.92
C PHE A 21 4.24 -0.75 -5.71
N GLU A 22 5.14 0.21 -5.91
CA GLU A 22 4.83 1.65 -5.75
C GLU A 22 3.62 2.12 -6.58
N CYS A 23 3.38 1.54 -7.76
CA CYS A 23 2.24 1.89 -8.62
C CYS A 23 0.87 1.65 -7.93
N LEU A 24 0.80 0.89 -6.84
CA LEU A 24 -0.44 0.62 -6.11
C LEU A 24 -0.77 1.69 -5.05
N TRP A 25 0.23 2.38 -4.51
CA TRP A 25 0.07 3.25 -3.34
C TRP A 25 0.71 4.63 -3.49
N ASN A 26 1.78 4.76 -4.27
CA ASN A 26 2.55 5.98 -4.41
C ASN A 26 1.92 6.88 -5.49
N ILE A 27 1.09 7.83 -5.09
CA ILE A 27 0.42 8.79 -6.01
C ILE A 27 1.41 9.63 -6.82
N LYS A 28 2.65 9.77 -6.33
CA LYS A 28 3.71 10.55 -6.98
C LYS A 28 4.49 9.73 -8.00
N CYS A 29 4.35 8.40 -7.98
CA CYS A 29 4.90 7.54 -9.01
C CYS A 29 4.15 7.79 -10.31
N THR A 30 4.88 7.90 -11.42
CA THR A 30 4.29 8.05 -12.77
C THR A 30 3.33 6.93 -13.11
N ASP A 31 3.64 5.75 -12.58
CA ASP A 31 2.95 4.50 -12.87
C ASP A 31 1.65 4.32 -12.06
N TYR A 32 1.39 5.21 -11.10
CA TYR A 32 0.18 5.17 -10.28
C TYR A 32 -1.12 5.33 -11.07
N ARG A 33 -1.08 6.13 -12.14
CA ARG A 33 -2.23 6.34 -13.02
C ARG A 33 -2.31 5.33 -14.16
N ASP A 34 -1.25 4.53 -14.34
CA ASP A 34 -1.20 3.51 -15.39
C ASP A 34 -1.97 2.26 -14.93
N ILE A 35 -3.11 2.02 -15.57
CA ILE A 35 -4.00 0.90 -15.27
C ILE A 35 -3.31 -0.44 -15.55
N ASN A 36 -2.48 -0.52 -16.61
CA ASN A 36 -1.82 -1.75 -16.99
C ASN A 36 -0.76 -2.13 -15.96
N LYS A 37 0.08 -1.17 -15.54
CA LYS A 37 1.07 -1.43 -14.49
C LYS A 37 0.44 -1.83 -13.16
N ARG A 38 -0.69 -1.21 -12.80
CA ARG A 38 -1.45 -1.61 -11.60
C ARG A 38 -2.03 -3.01 -11.71
N ASN A 39 -2.58 -3.38 -12.86
CA ASN A 39 -3.08 -4.74 -13.09
C ASN A 39 -1.95 -5.76 -13.00
N ASN A 40 -0.81 -5.50 -13.65
CA ASN A 40 0.38 -6.36 -13.58
C ASN A 40 0.88 -6.52 -12.13
N ALA A 41 0.85 -5.45 -11.33
CA ALA A 41 1.21 -5.53 -9.91
C ALA A 41 0.21 -6.37 -9.11
N TYR A 42 -1.11 -6.26 -9.38
CA TYR A 42 -2.09 -7.13 -8.74
C TYR A 42 -1.92 -8.60 -9.13
N GLU A 43 -1.62 -8.88 -10.41
CA GLU A 43 -1.32 -10.22 -10.92
C GLU A 43 -0.07 -10.79 -10.24
N ALA A 44 1.02 -10.02 -10.17
CA ALA A 44 2.23 -10.47 -9.50
C ALA A 44 2.01 -10.82 -8.01
N ILE A 45 1.22 -10.02 -7.27
CA ILE A 45 0.86 -10.34 -5.88
C ILE A 45 -0.03 -11.60 -5.82
N ALA A 46 -1.00 -11.71 -6.73
CA ALA A 46 -1.91 -12.84 -6.81
C ALA A 46 -1.16 -14.16 -7.06
N ASP A 47 -0.19 -14.15 -7.97
CA ASP A 47 0.63 -15.30 -8.32
C ASP A 47 1.55 -15.72 -7.16
N ILE A 48 2.25 -14.76 -6.53
CA ILE A 48 3.16 -15.05 -5.42
C ILE A 48 2.41 -15.60 -4.20
N MET A 49 1.24 -15.03 -3.90
CA MET A 49 0.42 -15.44 -2.75
C MET A 49 -0.54 -16.60 -3.08
N ASN A 50 -0.59 -17.03 -4.35
CA ASN A 50 -1.51 -18.02 -4.88
C ASN A 50 -2.99 -17.75 -4.49
N ILE A 51 -3.44 -16.51 -4.69
CA ILE A 51 -4.82 -16.05 -4.42
C ILE A 51 -5.39 -15.30 -5.62
N SER A 52 -6.71 -15.16 -5.71
CA SER A 52 -7.31 -14.40 -6.81
C SER A 52 -7.01 -12.89 -6.73
N ILE A 53 -6.92 -12.25 -7.89
CA ILE A 53 -6.77 -10.79 -8.03
C ILE A 53 -7.87 -10.03 -7.28
N GLU A 54 -9.11 -10.53 -7.29
CA GLU A 54 -10.22 -9.94 -6.54
C GLU A 54 -9.92 -9.87 -5.05
N ASN A 55 -9.34 -10.95 -4.51
CA ASN A 55 -8.98 -11.02 -3.10
C ASN A 55 -7.80 -10.11 -2.74
N VAL A 56 -6.83 -9.95 -3.64
CA VAL A 56 -5.75 -8.95 -3.49
C VAL A 56 -6.34 -7.54 -3.40
N LYS A 57 -7.20 -7.16 -4.35
CA LYS A 57 -7.85 -5.84 -4.38
C LYS A 57 -8.69 -5.60 -3.13
N LYS A 58 -9.49 -6.59 -2.72
CA LYS A 58 -10.31 -6.55 -1.51
C LYS A 58 -9.45 -6.38 -0.26
N LYS A 59 -8.35 -7.12 -0.14
CA LYS A 59 -7.43 -7.02 1.00
C LYS A 59 -6.79 -5.64 1.09
N ILE A 60 -6.32 -5.09 -0.03
CA ILE A 60 -5.78 -3.72 -0.10
C ILE A 60 -6.84 -2.70 0.34
N ASN A 61 -8.08 -2.83 -0.15
CA ASN A 61 -9.17 -1.94 0.24
C ASN A 61 -9.50 -2.03 1.73
N ASN A 62 -9.48 -3.23 2.31
CA ASN A 62 -9.67 -3.43 3.74
C ASN A 62 -8.55 -2.75 4.54
N ILE A 63 -7.29 -2.94 4.17
CA ILE A 63 -6.14 -2.28 4.82
C ILE A 63 -6.29 -0.76 4.78
N ARG A 64 -6.62 -0.20 3.62
CA ARG A 64 -6.84 1.25 3.46
C ARG A 64 -8.00 1.75 4.32
N SER A 65 -9.12 1.03 4.33
CA SER A 65 -10.31 1.40 5.10
C SER A 65 -10.04 1.36 6.60
N THR A 66 -9.43 0.29 7.10
CA THR A 66 -9.03 0.16 8.51
C THR A 66 -8.08 1.29 8.90
N TYR A 67 -7.07 1.58 8.08
CA TYR A 67 -6.15 2.70 8.32
C TYR A 67 -6.88 4.04 8.42
N LEU A 68 -7.79 4.34 7.50
CA LEU A 68 -8.54 5.61 7.49
C LEU A 68 -9.46 5.73 8.72
N GLN A 69 -10.09 4.63 9.15
CA GLN A 69 -10.92 4.61 10.36
C GLN A 69 -10.08 4.86 11.61
N GLU A 70 -8.93 4.19 11.75
CA GLU A 70 -8.02 4.39 12.88
C GLU A 70 -7.46 5.81 12.89
N LYS A 71 -7.08 6.35 11.73
CA LYS A 71 -6.65 7.75 11.59
C LYS A 71 -7.73 8.72 12.09
N LYS A 72 -8.99 8.53 11.66
CA LYS A 72 -10.13 9.36 12.09
C LYS A 72 -10.34 9.28 13.60
N LYS A 73 -10.22 8.09 14.21
CA LYS A 73 -10.31 7.93 15.68
C LYS A 73 -9.22 8.72 16.39
N VAL A 74 -7.98 8.68 15.90
CA VAL A 74 -6.86 9.46 16.47
C VAL A 74 -7.10 10.95 16.32
N GLU A 75 -7.53 11.42 15.15
CA GLU A 75 -7.82 12.84 14.90
C GLU A 75 -8.93 13.37 15.82
N LEU A 76 -10.02 12.60 15.99
CA LEU A 76 -11.09 12.94 16.92
C LEU A 76 -10.62 12.95 18.38
N GLN A 77 -9.73 12.05 18.77
CA GLN A 77 -9.16 12.01 20.13
C GLN A 77 -8.22 13.19 20.42
N LYS A 78 -7.42 13.61 19.43
CA LYS A 78 -6.57 14.80 19.53
C LYS A 78 -7.39 16.07 19.76
N VAL A 79 -8.54 16.19 19.08
CA VAL A 79 -9.49 17.31 19.27
C VAL A 79 -10.13 17.28 20.66
N GLN A 80 -10.23 16.10 21.29
CA GLN A 80 -10.92 15.89 22.57
C GLN A 80 -10.00 15.75 23.79
N GLY A 81 -8.68 15.97 23.65
CA GLY A 81 -7.73 16.02 24.77
C GLY A 81 -7.55 14.70 25.55
N ARG A 82 -7.93 13.55 24.98
CA ARG A 82 -7.80 12.23 25.63
C ARG A 82 -6.55 11.50 25.16
N ALA A 83 -5.62 11.21 26.07
CA ALA A 83 -4.41 10.44 25.80
C ALA A 83 -4.67 8.94 25.92
N GLN A 84 -4.48 8.17 24.85
CA GLN A 84 -4.35 6.71 24.91
C GLN A 84 -3.32 6.18 23.89
N ARG A 85 -2.65 5.07 24.27
CA ARG A 85 -1.69 4.31 23.47
C ARG A 85 -2.42 3.57 22.35
N ILE A 86 -2.07 3.85 21.10
CA ILE A 86 -2.49 3.04 19.96
C ILE A 86 -1.21 2.59 19.25
N PHE A 87 -1.07 1.28 19.05
CA PHE A 87 0.06 0.68 18.35
C PHE A 87 0.20 1.27 16.94
N ILE A 88 1.42 1.67 16.64
CA ILE A 88 1.81 2.51 15.52
C ILE A 88 1.89 1.65 14.25
N PHE A 89 0.84 1.69 13.42
CA PHE A 89 1.04 1.93 11.97
C PHE A 89 1.08 3.45 11.69
N GLN A 90 1.26 4.27 12.73
CA GLN A 90 1.40 5.72 12.67
C GLN A 90 2.72 6.20 12.03
N ALA A 91 3.64 5.29 11.67
CA ALA A 91 4.90 5.67 11.03
C ALA A 91 4.85 5.74 9.49
N TYR A 92 3.86 5.14 8.81
CA TYR A 92 4.03 4.86 7.37
C TYR A 92 3.34 5.80 6.37
N PHE A 93 2.30 6.56 6.73
CA PHE A 93 1.59 7.36 5.71
C PHE A 93 1.01 8.72 6.15
N GLY A 94 1.07 9.08 7.44
CA GLY A 94 0.16 10.09 7.99
C GLY A 94 0.63 11.54 8.03
N LEU A 95 1.94 11.82 8.12
CA LEU A 95 2.41 13.17 8.49
C LEU A 95 3.59 13.74 7.68
N VAL A 96 4.20 12.98 6.76
CA VAL A 96 5.43 13.42 6.05
C VAL A 96 5.29 13.44 4.51
N VAL A 97 4.25 12.82 3.95
CA VAL A 97 4.21 12.51 2.51
C VAL A 97 3.55 13.60 1.65
N TRP A 98 2.80 14.54 2.22
CA TRP A 98 2.10 15.53 1.38
C TRP A 98 2.86 16.85 1.15
N PRO A 99 3.29 17.63 2.15
CA PRO A 99 3.84 18.97 1.86
C PRO A 99 5.37 19.05 1.68
N PHE A 100 6.17 18.11 2.19
CA PHE A 100 7.64 18.23 2.21
C PHE A 100 8.36 17.40 1.13
N TRP A 101 7.73 16.35 0.62
CA TRP A 101 8.25 15.57 -0.52
C TRP A 101 7.85 16.24 -1.86
N MET A 102 7.91 17.57 -1.92
CA MET A 102 7.71 18.38 -3.14
C MET A 102 9.02 19.07 -3.57
N THR A 103 10.11 18.87 -2.83
CA THR A 103 11.39 19.55 -3.06
C THR A 103 12.60 18.63 -3.19
N LEU A 104 12.40 17.30 -3.18
CA LEU A 104 13.46 16.33 -3.50
C LEU A 104 13.09 15.59 -4.78
N GLN A 105 13.15 16.33 -5.88
CA GLN A 105 13.01 15.83 -7.24
C GLN A 105 14.27 16.23 -8.00
N HIS A 106 15.30 15.39 -7.96
CA HIS A 106 16.27 15.20 -9.05
C HIS A 106 17.09 13.96 -8.68
N GLN A 107 17.17 12.98 -9.60
CA GLN A 107 17.79 11.66 -9.49
C GLN A 107 16.95 10.60 -8.72
N GLY A 108 16.60 9.43 -9.26
CA GLY A 108 17.10 8.73 -10.44
C GLY A 108 16.02 7.85 -11.06
N LYS A 109 16.12 7.74 -12.37
CA LYS A 109 15.34 6.88 -13.27
C LYS A 109 15.88 5.45 -13.23
N GLN A 110 15.06 4.53 -13.74
CA GLN A 110 15.35 3.15 -14.17
C GLN A 110 15.37 2.09 -13.06
N CYS A 111 14.41 1.16 -13.10
CA CYS A 111 14.62 -0.30 -12.95
C CYS A 111 13.29 -1.08 -12.92
N VAL A 112 12.49 -1.12 -14.01
CA VAL A 112 11.52 -2.22 -14.26
C VAL A 112 11.27 -2.37 -15.78
N LEU A 113 12.31 -2.64 -16.56
CA LEU A 113 12.18 -3.00 -18.00
C LEU A 113 13.14 -4.13 -18.41
N GLN A 114 13.32 -5.14 -17.55
CA GLN A 114 14.22 -6.28 -17.85
C GLN A 114 13.57 -7.66 -17.72
N LEU A 115 12.23 -7.78 -17.65
CA LEU A 115 11.58 -9.09 -17.47
C LEU A 115 10.56 -9.46 -18.56
N GLN A 116 10.67 -8.90 -19.77
CA GLN A 116 9.86 -9.32 -20.92
C GLN A 116 10.64 -9.59 -22.22
N ASN A 117 11.98 -9.58 -22.21
CA ASN A 117 12.77 -9.97 -23.37
C ASN A 117 13.62 -11.20 -23.04
N ASN A 118 12.98 -12.37 -23.12
CA ASN A 118 13.62 -13.64 -23.42
C ASN A 118 12.53 -14.54 -24.01
N MET A 119 12.21 -14.25 -25.27
CA MET A 119 11.77 -15.24 -26.25
C MET A 119 12.94 -15.48 -27.19
#